data_AF-G8GQ69-F1
#
_entry.id   AF-G8GQ69-F1
#
_cell.length_a   1.000
_cell.length_b   1.000
_cell.length_c   1.000
_cell.angle_alpha   90.00
_cell.angle_beta   90.00
_cell.angle_gamma   90.00
#
_symmetry.space_group_name_H-M   'P 1'
#
loop_
_entity.id
_entity.type
_entity.pdbx_description
1 polymer ?
#
loop_
_entity_poly.entity_id
_entity_poly.type
_entity_poly.pdbx_seq_one_letter_code
_entity_poly.pdbx_strand_id
1 'polypeptide(L)'
;ASIVSSEIKPEWVINIKETGQILLVDYSDIENLKTTTISSAKFLHDGGWDATKRYFLVAANASNKIAAVDTKEGKLAALIDVKKLPHPGRGANFVHPQYGPVWATGHLGADVVTLISTPSDDPKFAKFKQYNWKVVQEMKHVPGNLFVKTHPVSKHFWADSPQNPEKDVAESVAVWDMADLSKPVKVINVAQDSGLPVTKAIKRAVHPEYSADGKEVWIS
;
A
#
# COMPACT_ATOMS: atom_id res chain seq x y z
N ALA A 1 -13.01 3.13 -4.33
CA ALA A 1 -12.39 4.09 -5.25
C ALA A 1 -11.80 5.19 -4.39
N SER A 2 -10.57 5.63 -4.67
CA SER A 2 -9.88 6.65 -3.88
C SER A 2 -9.84 8.00 -4.58
N ILE A 3 -9.74 9.06 -3.76
CA ILE A 3 -9.43 10.43 -4.15
C ILE A 3 -8.30 10.92 -3.24
N VAL A 4 -7.28 11.56 -3.80
CA VAL A 4 -6.14 12.12 -3.05
C VAL A 4 -5.61 13.38 -3.74
N SER A 5 -5.15 14.37 -2.97
CA SER A 5 -4.48 15.53 -3.56
C SER A 5 -3.08 15.15 -4.02
N SER A 6 -2.70 15.64 -5.20
CA SER A 6 -1.30 15.70 -5.64
C SER A 6 -0.50 16.58 -4.68
N GLU A 7 0.77 16.21 -4.50
CA GLU A 7 1.75 16.96 -3.69
C GLU A 7 2.68 17.82 -4.57
N ILE A 8 2.47 17.79 -5.91
CA ILE A 8 3.33 18.45 -6.91
C ILE A 8 2.58 19.56 -7.65
N LYS A 9 1.29 19.38 -7.90
CA LYS A 9 0.42 20.29 -8.66
C LYS A 9 -0.90 20.47 -7.91
N PRO A 10 -1.66 21.55 -8.16
CA PRO A 10 -3.00 21.72 -7.63
C PRO A 10 -4.01 20.78 -8.33
N GLU A 11 -3.81 19.47 -8.20
CA GLU A 11 -4.60 18.43 -8.87
C GLU A 11 -5.14 17.41 -7.87
N TRP A 12 -6.40 16.98 -8.05
CA TRP A 12 -6.92 15.75 -7.45
C TRP A 12 -6.56 14.56 -8.33
N VAL A 13 -6.14 13.45 -7.73
CA VAL A 13 -6.00 12.15 -8.37
C VAL A 13 -7.22 11.30 -8.01
N ILE A 14 -8.07 11.00 -8.99
CA ILE A 14 -9.38 10.35 -8.80
C ILE A 14 -9.41 9.03 -9.57
N ASN A 15 -9.74 7.94 -8.88
CA ASN A 15 -9.90 6.62 -9.50
C ASN A 15 -11.34 6.35 -9.92
N ILE A 16 -11.54 5.97 -11.19
CA ILE A 16 -12.83 5.52 -11.74
C ILE A 16 -12.78 4.00 -11.91
N LYS A 17 -13.48 3.28 -11.03
CA LYS A 17 -13.31 1.84 -10.82
C LYS A 17 -13.59 1.02 -12.07
N GLU A 18 -14.81 1.07 -12.61
CA GLU A 18 -15.28 0.15 -13.65
C GLU A 18 -14.62 0.41 -15.00
N THR A 19 -14.31 1.68 -15.31
CA THR A 19 -13.63 2.05 -16.56
C THR A 19 -12.11 1.89 -16.48
N GLY A 20 -11.53 1.80 -15.28
CA GLY A 20 -10.08 1.70 -15.09
C GLY A 20 -9.35 2.99 -15.46
N GLN A 21 -10.02 4.14 -15.31
CA GLN A 21 -9.47 5.46 -15.61
C GLN A 21 -9.03 6.15 -14.33
N ILE A 22 -7.94 6.89 -14.42
CA ILE A 22 -7.44 7.76 -13.37
C ILE A 22 -7.53 9.18 -13.91
N LEU A 23 -8.23 10.06 -13.21
CA LEU A 23 -8.37 11.46 -13.57
C LEU A 23 -7.40 12.30 -12.74
N LEU A 24 -6.64 13.16 -13.40
CA LEU A 24 -5.96 14.29 -12.74
C LEU A 24 -6.83 15.52 -12.98
N VAL A 25 -7.43 16.04 -11.93
CA VAL A 25 -8.38 17.16 -12.00
C VAL A 25 -7.74 18.39 -11.39
N ASP A 26 -7.36 19.35 -12.24
CA ASP A 26 -6.73 20.61 -11.85
C ASP A 26 -7.77 21.53 -11.21
N TYR A 27 -7.54 21.89 -9.94
CA TYR A 27 -8.41 22.75 -9.15
C TYR A 27 -7.88 24.19 -9.03
N SER A 28 -6.88 24.58 -9.81
CA SER A 28 -6.37 25.97 -9.82
C SER A 28 -7.38 26.98 -10.39
N ASP A 29 -8.27 26.52 -11.28
CA ASP A 29 -9.41 27.27 -11.81
C ASP A 29 -10.64 26.37 -11.84
N ILE A 30 -11.45 26.45 -10.78
CA ILE A 30 -12.64 25.61 -10.62
C ILE A 30 -13.78 25.99 -11.57
N GLU A 31 -13.76 27.20 -12.13
CA GLU A 31 -14.76 27.66 -13.10
C GLU A 31 -14.45 27.11 -14.51
N ASN A 32 -13.17 26.88 -14.82
CA ASN A 32 -12.70 26.34 -16.11
C ASN A 32 -11.87 25.05 -15.92
N LEU A 33 -12.48 24.07 -15.26
CA LEU A 33 -11.81 22.85 -14.80
C LEU A 33 -11.06 22.10 -15.92
N LYS A 34 -9.75 21.89 -15.73
CA LYS A 34 -8.93 21.06 -16.62
C LYS A 34 -8.80 19.65 -16.07
N THR A 35 -8.88 18.66 -16.95
CA THR A 35 -8.73 17.26 -16.58
C THR A 35 -7.79 16.52 -17.53
N THR A 36 -6.97 15.64 -16.97
CA THR A 36 -6.20 14.64 -17.72
C THR A 36 -6.74 13.27 -17.39
N THR A 37 -7.19 12.53 -18.42
CA THR A 37 -7.69 11.15 -18.26
C THR A 37 -6.60 10.16 -18.63
N ILE A 38 -6.22 9.32 -17.67
CA ILE A 38 -5.18 8.31 -17.82
C ILE A 38 -5.85 6.93 -17.83
N SER A 39 -5.70 6.20 -18.93
CA SER A 39 -6.13 4.81 -19.02
C SER A 39 -5.17 3.89 -18.25
N SER A 40 -5.71 2.97 -17.44
CA SER A 40 -4.93 2.02 -16.65
C SER A 40 -5.49 0.59 -16.76
N ALA A 41 -6.01 0.03 -15.67
CA ALA A 41 -6.65 -1.28 -15.62
C ALA A 41 -7.99 -1.19 -14.86
N LYS A 42 -8.95 -2.04 -15.24
CA LYS A 42 -10.28 -2.06 -14.61
C LYS A 42 -10.21 -2.48 -13.14
N PHE A 43 -11.22 -2.06 -12.40
CA PHE A 43 -11.44 -2.35 -10.99
C PHE A 43 -10.48 -1.62 -10.05
N LEU A 44 -10.10 -0.38 -10.39
CA LEU A 44 -9.36 0.49 -9.49
C LEU A 44 -10.05 0.59 -8.12
N HIS A 45 -9.25 0.64 -7.06
CA HIS A 45 -9.76 0.61 -5.70
C HIS A 45 -9.08 1.67 -4.83
N ASP A 46 -8.04 1.28 -4.11
CA ASP A 46 -7.26 2.05 -3.15
C ASP A 46 -5.80 2.10 -3.58
N GLY A 47 -5.06 3.05 -3.01
CA GLY A 47 -3.70 3.35 -3.40
C GLY A 47 -3.10 4.47 -2.56
N GLY A 48 -1.81 4.72 -2.76
CA GLY A 48 -1.10 5.78 -2.09
C GLY A 48 0.15 6.20 -2.82
N TRP A 49 0.76 7.25 -2.29
CA TRP A 49 1.99 7.81 -2.83
C TRP A 49 3.19 6.93 -2.54
N ASP A 50 4.12 6.88 -3.49
CA ASP A 50 5.48 6.46 -3.24
C ASP A 50 6.18 7.39 -2.22
N ALA A 51 7.38 7.02 -1.78
CA ALA A 51 8.15 7.78 -0.79
C ALA A 51 8.44 9.22 -1.24
N THR A 52 8.62 9.48 -2.55
CA THR A 52 8.92 10.82 -3.06
C THR A 52 7.68 11.67 -3.32
N LYS A 53 6.47 11.12 -3.11
CA LYS A 53 5.19 11.80 -3.39
C LYS A 53 5.01 12.22 -4.85
N ARG A 54 5.65 11.50 -5.78
CA ARG A 54 5.54 11.77 -7.23
C ARG A 54 4.68 10.75 -7.94
N TYR A 55 4.77 9.51 -7.50
CA TYR A 55 4.08 8.41 -8.14
C TYR A 55 2.92 7.98 -7.27
N PHE A 56 1.72 7.98 -7.85
CA PHE A 56 0.54 7.42 -7.21
C PHE A 56 0.41 5.95 -7.61
N LEU A 57 0.57 5.04 -6.66
CA LEU A 57 0.41 3.60 -6.85
C LEU A 57 -0.99 3.18 -6.40
N VAL A 58 -1.76 2.57 -7.30
CA VAL A 58 -3.14 2.16 -7.05
C VAL A 58 -3.38 0.71 -7.46
N ALA A 59 -4.13 -0.02 -6.62
CA ALA A 59 -4.59 -1.36 -6.92
C ALA A 59 -5.76 -1.35 -7.91
N ALA A 60 -5.57 -2.03 -9.05
CA ALA A 60 -6.63 -2.54 -9.90
C ALA A 60 -6.98 -3.96 -9.42
N ASN A 61 -7.70 -4.05 -8.30
CA ASN A 61 -7.68 -5.22 -7.42
C ASN A 61 -8.14 -6.52 -8.11
N ALA A 62 -9.30 -6.53 -8.75
CA ALA A 62 -9.83 -7.70 -9.45
C ALA A 62 -9.09 -8.00 -10.76
N SER A 63 -8.17 -7.12 -11.18
CA SER A 63 -7.25 -7.33 -12.30
C SER A 63 -5.87 -7.82 -11.85
N ASN A 64 -5.62 -7.97 -10.54
CA ASN A 64 -4.34 -8.38 -9.95
C ASN A 64 -3.14 -7.51 -10.40
N LYS A 65 -3.36 -6.19 -10.49
CA LYS A 65 -2.36 -5.23 -10.96
C LYS A 65 -2.24 -4.03 -10.03
N ILE A 66 -1.05 -3.44 -9.99
CA ILE A 66 -0.81 -2.09 -9.47
C ILE A 66 -0.53 -1.17 -10.65
N ALA A 67 -1.32 -0.12 -10.82
CA ALA A 67 -1.02 0.97 -11.75
C ALA A 67 -0.21 2.05 -11.02
N ALA A 68 0.89 2.50 -11.63
CA ALA A 68 1.68 3.61 -11.13
C ALA A 68 1.50 4.81 -12.08
N VAL A 69 1.07 5.95 -11.53
CA VAL A 69 0.87 7.20 -12.27
C VAL A 69 1.96 8.20 -11.91
N ASP A 70 2.65 8.74 -12.90
CA ASP A 70 3.55 9.88 -12.72
C ASP A 70 2.71 11.17 -12.74
N THR A 71 2.48 11.78 -11.57
CA THR A 71 1.64 13.00 -11.49
C THR A 71 2.39 14.26 -11.89
N LYS A 72 3.72 14.22 -11.92
CA LYS A 72 4.52 15.28 -12.51
C LYS A 72 4.31 15.35 -14.02
N GLU A 73 4.39 14.20 -14.68
CA GLU A 73 4.26 14.10 -16.15
C GLU A 73 2.81 13.89 -16.63
N GLY A 74 1.88 13.59 -15.72
CA GLY A 74 0.47 13.38 -16.04
C GLY A 74 0.19 12.12 -16.86
N LYS A 75 0.93 11.03 -16.64
CA LYS A 75 0.83 9.79 -17.45
C LYS A 75 0.99 8.51 -16.63
N LEU A 76 0.55 7.40 -17.19
CA LEU A 76 0.82 6.07 -16.65
C LEU A 76 2.33 5.78 -16.75
N ALA A 77 2.96 5.53 -15.62
CA ALA A 77 4.39 5.18 -15.53
C ALA A 77 4.61 3.68 -15.71
N ALA A 78 3.76 2.86 -15.10
CA ALA A 78 3.83 1.40 -15.20
C ALA A 78 2.49 0.74 -14.86
N LEU A 79 2.33 -0.49 -15.33
CA LEU A 79 1.27 -1.40 -14.93
C LEU A 79 1.92 -2.72 -14.51
N ILE A 80 1.82 -3.04 -13.23
CA ILE A 80 2.67 -4.04 -12.56
C ILE A 80 1.81 -5.21 -12.15
N ASP A 81 2.14 -6.40 -12.63
CA ASP A 81 1.48 -7.65 -12.23
C ASP A 81 1.88 -8.04 -10.81
N VAL A 82 0.87 -8.36 -9.99
CA VAL A 82 1.04 -8.80 -8.60
C VAL A 82 0.15 -10.00 -8.31
N LYS A 83 0.24 -10.56 -7.10
CA LYS A 83 -0.63 -11.67 -6.69
C LYS A 83 -2.09 -11.26 -6.54
N LYS A 84 -2.93 -12.28 -6.33
CA LYS A 84 -4.39 -12.17 -6.37
C LYS A 84 -4.94 -11.12 -5.39
N LEU A 85 -5.83 -10.26 -5.87
CA LEU A 85 -6.56 -9.24 -5.10
C LEU A 85 -5.66 -8.39 -4.18
N PRO A 86 -4.74 -7.58 -4.75
CA PRO A 86 -3.97 -6.64 -3.95
C PRO A 86 -4.91 -5.65 -3.24
N HIS A 87 -4.62 -5.36 -1.97
CA HIS A 87 -5.37 -4.42 -1.15
C HIS A 87 -4.39 -3.65 -0.24
N PRO A 88 -3.83 -2.53 -0.72
CA PRO A 88 -2.79 -1.80 0.01
C PRO A 88 -3.28 -0.87 1.13
N GLY A 89 -4.53 -0.43 1.08
CA GLY A 89 -4.89 0.88 1.66
C GLY A 89 -4.11 1.99 0.95
N ARG A 90 -3.23 2.68 1.70
CA ARG A 90 -2.22 3.61 1.13
C ARG A 90 -0.89 2.93 0.80
N GLY A 91 -0.73 1.66 1.19
CA GLY A 91 0.52 0.93 1.16
C GLY A 91 1.53 1.40 2.20
N ALA A 92 2.72 0.84 2.15
CA ALA A 92 3.81 1.13 3.08
C ALA A 92 5.12 1.38 2.32
N ASN A 93 5.76 2.52 2.57
CA ASN A 93 7.01 2.92 1.93
C ASN A 93 8.20 2.72 2.86
N PHE A 94 9.31 2.17 2.35
CA PHE A 94 10.59 2.11 3.07
C PHE A 94 11.75 1.91 2.09
N VAL A 95 12.98 1.91 2.61
CA VAL A 95 14.19 1.64 1.81
C VAL A 95 14.65 0.22 2.10
N HIS A 96 14.56 -0.65 1.10
CA HIS A 96 15.07 -2.01 1.15
C HIS A 96 16.59 -2.02 0.91
N PRO A 97 17.40 -2.76 1.70
CA PRO A 97 18.86 -2.74 1.59
C PRO A 97 19.38 -3.20 0.21
N GLN A 98 18.68 -4.14 -0.44
CA GLN A 98 19.08 -4.69 -1.74
C GLN A 98 18.41 -4.02 -2.94
N TYR A 99 17.24 -3.38 -2.74
CA TYR A 99 16.38 -2.93 -3.84
C TYR A 99 16.08 -1.43 -3.82
N GLY A 100 16.60 -0.70 -2.83
CA GLY A 100 16.37 0.73 -2.69
C GLY A 100 14.94 1.05 -2.24
N PRO A 101 14.39 2.22 -2.62
CA PRO A 101 13.03 2.59 -2.29
C PRO A 101 12.01 1.57 -2.81
N VAL A 102 11.12 1.13 -1.92
CA VAL A 102 10.03 0.20 -2.22
C VAL A 102 8.72 0.70 -1.61
N TRP A 103 7.63 0.32 -2.28
CA TRP A 103 6.26 0.44 -1.79
C TRP A 103 5.64 -0.95 -1.68
N ALA A 104 4.92 -1.22 -0.60
CA ALA A 104 4.37 -2.53 -0.28
C ALA A 104 2.83 -2.55 -0.34
N THR A 105 2.30 -3.70 -0.75
CA THR A 105 0.87 -4.05 -0.69
C THR A 105 0.71 -5.46 -0.14
N GLY A 106 -0.30 -5.68 0.70
CA GLY A 106 -0.75 -7.04 0.97
C GLY A 106 -1.93 -7.43 0.06
N HIS A 107 -2.49 -8.61 0.34
CA HIS A 107 -3.44 -9.27 -0.55
C HIS A 107 -4.61 -9.90 0.21
N LEU A 108 -5.81 -9.69 -0.32
CA LEU A 108 -7.00 -10.41 0.13
C LEU A 108 -6.95 -11.88 -0.31
N GLY A 109 -6.43 -12.15 -1.52
CA GLY A 109 -6.54 -13.45 -2.18
C GLY A 109 -5.25 -14.24 -2.28
N ALA A 110 -4.16 -13.80 -1.67
CA ALA A 110 -2.85 -14.45 -1.72
C ALA A 110 -2.15 -14.38 -0.35
N ASP A 111 -1.24 -15.32 -0.11
CA ASP A 111 -0.52 -15.53 1.14
C ASP A 111 0.83 -14.79 1.18
N VAL A 112 0.85 -13.57 0.62
CA VAL A 112 2.07 -12.75 0.51
C VAL A 112 1.80 -11.27 0.74
N VAL A 113 2.86 -10.54 1.09
CA VAL A 113 2.96 -9.10 0.91
C VAL A 113 3.97 -8.84 -0.22
N THR A 114 3.54 -8.11 -1.25
CA THR A 114 4.35 -7.78 -2.42
C THR A 114 5.12 -6.48 -2.18
N LEU A 115 6.43 -6.48 -2.44
CA LEU A 115 7.28 -5.28 -2.48
C LEU A 115 7.56 -4.87 -3.93
N ILE A 116 7.25 -3.62 -4.27
CA ILE A 116 7.47 -3.02 -5.60
C ILE A 116 8.53 -1.93 -5.47
N SER A 117 9.59 -1.99 -6.28
CA SER A 117 10.58 -0.91 -6.32
C SER A 117 10.02 0.34 -7.02
N THR A 118 10.23 1.51 -6.39
CA THR A 118 9.76 2.80 -6.90
C THR A 118 10.94 3.67 -7.33
N PRO A 119 10.82 4.43 -8.43
CA PRO A 119 11.89 5.34 -8.85
C PRO A 119 12.17 6.43 -7.81
N SER A 120 13.40 6.92 -7.80
CA SER A 120 13.80 8.11 -7.06
C SER A 120 14.84 8.91 -7.84
N ASP A 121 14.73 10.23 -7.77
CA ASP A 121 15.69 11.16 -8.35
C ASP A 121 16.89 11.44 -7.41
N ASP A 122 16.87 10.93 -6.17
CA ASP A 122 18.00 11.04 -5.24
C ASP A 122 19.21 10.23 -5.78
N PRO A 123 20.37 10.87 -6.00
CA PRO A 123 21.56 10.20 -6.55
C PRO A 123 21.98 8.95 -5.77
N LYS A 124 21.73 8.89 -4.46
CA LYS A 124 22.10 7.72 -3.63
C LYS A 124 21.35 6.45 -4.01
N PHE A 125 20.21 6.58 -4.68
CA PHE A 125 19.39 5.47 -5.16
C PHE A 125 19.58 5.15 -6.64
N ALA A 126 20.47 5.86 -7.36
CA ALA A 126 20.70 5.65 -8.78
C ALA A 126 21.11 4.20 -9.13
N LYS A 127 21.80 3.51 -8.22
CA LYS A 127 22.23 2.11 -8.36
C LYS A 127 21.10 1.07 -8.29
N PHE A 128 19.87 1.49 -7.99
CA PHE A 128 18.69 0.61 -7.89
C PHE A 128 17.73 0.76 -9.08
N LYS A 129 18.03 1.66 -10.04
CA LYS A 129 17.14 1.98 -11.17
C LYS A 129 16.70 0.77 -11.99
N GLN A 130 17.53 -0.28 -12.07
CA GLN A 130 17.20 -1.53 -12.76
C GLN A 130 16.00 -2.28 -12.16
N TYR A 131 15.60 -1.96 -10.92
CA TYR A 131 14.48 -2.59 -10.22
C TYR A 131 13.17 -1.83 -10.37
N ASN A 132 13.20 -0.56 -10.77
CA ASN A 132 12.02 0.30 -10.84
C ASN A 132 10.85 -0.40 -11.55
N TRP A 133 9.68 -0.34 -10.92
CA TRP A 133 8.41 -0.93 -11.41
C TRP A 133 8.36 -2.45 -11.46
N LYS A 134 9.30 -3.13 -10.81
CA LYS A 134 9.28 -4.59 -10.67
C LYS A 134 8.85 -4.98 -9.27
N VAL A 135 8.15 -6.10 -9.17
CA VAL A 135 8.06 -6.85 -7.92
C VAL A 135 9.46 -7.37 -7.60
N VAL A 136 10.02 -6.91 -6.49
CA VAL A 136 11.39 -7.24 -6.09
C VAL A 136 11.46 -8.29 -4.99
N GLN A 137 10.38 -8.45 -4.23
CA GLN A 137 10.28 -9.45 -3.17
C GLN A 137 8.82 -9.74 -2.85
N GLU A 138 8.56 -10.99 -2.49
CA GLU A 138 7.31 -11.47 -1.91
C GLU A 138 7.61 -11.93 -0.49
N MET A 139 7.05 -11.24 0.52
CA MET A 139 7.15 -11.66 1.91
C MET A 139 6.04 -12.65 2.23
N LYS A 140 6.37 -13.79 2.84
CA LYS A 140 5.35 -14.78 3.23
C LYS A 140 4.42 -14.19 4.30
N HIS A 141 3.12 -14.25 4.05
CA HIS A 141 2.06 -13.84 4.98
C HIS A 141 0.88 -14.84 4.87
N VAL A 142 -0.34 -14.38 5.10
CA VAL A 142 -1.59 -15.15 4.95
C VAL A 142 -2.61 -14.33 4.13
N PRO A 143 -3.58 -14.99 3.48
CA PRO A 143 -4.66 -14.29 2.79
C PRO A 143 -5.56 -13.50 3.76
N GLY A 144 -6.32 -12.56 3.21
CA GLY A 144 -7.25 -11.72 3.96
C GLY A 144 -6.64 -10.45 4.56
N ASN A 145 -5.43 -10.06 4.13
CA ASN A 145 -4.83 -8.78 4.47
C ASN A 145 -5.62 -7.62 3.85
N LEU A 146 -5.84 -6.56 4.63
CA LEU A 146 -6.41 -5.30 4.15
C LEU A 146 -5.41 -4.14 4.21
N PHE A 147 -4.53 -4.13 5.21
CA PHE A 147 -3.59 -3.04 5.41
C PHE A 147 -2.19 -3.53 5.74
N VAL A 148 -1.22 -2.81 5.17
CA VAL A 148 0.19 -2.87 5.55
C VAL A 148 0.63 -1.51 6.07
N LYS A 149 1.58 -1.48 7.00
CA LYS A 149 2.05 -0.22 7.59
C LYS A 149 3.50 -0.27 8.02
N THR A 150 4.17 0.86 7.85
CA THR A 150 5.43 1.19 8.52
C THR A 150 5.50 2.71 8.73
N HIS A 151 6.59 3.20 9.32
CA HIS A 151 6.85 4.61 9.55
C HIS A 151 8.35 4.91 9.37
N PRO A 152 8.74 6.11 8.87
CA PRO A 152 10.15 6.44 8.62
C PRO A 152 11.11 6.26 9.82
N VAL A 153 10.62 6.40 11.06
CA VAL A 153 11.43 6.19 12.27
C VAL A 153 11.31 4.79 12.88
N SER A 154 10.42 3.95 12.34
CA SER A 154 10.18 2.60 12.85
C SER A 154 11.11 1.59 12.21
N LYS A 155 11.46 0.55 12.97
CA LYS A 155 12.17 -0.63 12.47
C LYS A 155 11.23 -1.79 12.16
N HIS A 156 9.92 -1.56 12.21
CA HIS A 156 8.92 -2.61 12.08
C HIS A 156 8.04 -2.42 10.85
N PHE A 157 7.75 -3.53 10.18
CA PHE A 157 6.69 -3.65 9.19
C PHE A 157 5.50 -4.39 9.78
N TRP A 158 4.30 -3.91 9.52
CA TRP A 158 3.06 -4.44 10.07
C TRP A 158 2.14 -4.87 8.93
N ALA A 159 1.47 -6.01 9.11
CA ALA A 159 0.39 -6.45 8.24
C ALA A 159 -0.73 -7.09 9.06
N ASP A 160 -1.97 -6.72 8.77
CA ASP A 160 -3.15 -7.35 9.35
C ASP A 160 -3.65 -8.53 8.49
N SER A 161 -4.67 -9.24 8.96
CA SER A 161 -5.37 -10.26 8.18
C SER A 161 -6.85 -10.37 8.56
N PRO A 162 -7.58 -9.24 8.67
CA PRO A 162 -8.91 -9.21 9.25
C PRO A 162 -9.93 -9.98 8.42
N GLN A 163 -9.70 -10.24 7.13
CA GLN A 163 -10.63 -11.01 6.29
C GLN A 163 -10.30 -12.51 6.25
N ASN A 164 -9.30 -12.96 7.01
CA ASN A 164 -9.02 -14.38 7.14
C ASN A 164 -10.19 -15.10 7.84
N PRO A 165 -10.56 -16.33 7.43
CA PRO A 165 -11.61 -17.10 8.09
C PRO A 165 -11.18 -17.65 9.45
N GLU A 166 -9.89 -17.88 9.67
CA GLU A 166 -9.37 -18.43 10.92
C GLU A 166 -9.39 -17.36 12.02
N LYS A 167 -10.02 -17.69 13.15
CA LYS A 167 -10.26 -16.74 14.24
C LYS A 167 -8.95 -16.12 14.73
N ASP A 168 -7.98 -16.94 15.14
CA ASP A 168 -6.72 -16.45 15.72
C ASP A 168 -5.94 -15.56 14.74
N VAL A 169 -6.07 -15.83 13.44
CA VAL A 169 -5.41 -15.05 12.38
C VAL A 169 -6.12 -13.72 12.16
N ALA A 170 -7.45 -13.73 12.12
CA ALA A 170 -8.25 -12.52 11.95
C ALA A 170 -8.20 -11.59 13.17
N GLU A 171 -7.99 -12.15 14.36
CA GLU A 171 -7.85 -11.42 15.64
C GLU A 171 -6.43 -10.89 15.89
N SER A 172 -5.49 -11.14 14.97
CA SER A 172 -4.08 -10.80 15.13
C SER A 172 -3.50 -9.90 14.05
N VAL A 173 -2.36 -9.29 14.34
CA VAL A 173 -1.48 -8.63 13.35
C VAL A 173 -0.08 -9.24 13.38
N ALA A 174 0.56 -9.31 12.21
CA ALA A 174 1.94 -9.78 12.08
C ALA A 174 2.92 -8.60 12.01
N VAL A 175 4.09 -8.78 12.64
CA VAL A 175 5.15 -7.77 12.74
C VAL A 175 6.46 -8.39 12.27
N TRP A 176 7.13 -7.73 11.34
CA TRP A 176 8.48 -8.07 10.89
C TRP A 176 9.49 -7.03 11.37
N ASP A 177 10.72 -7.47 11.57
CA ASP A 177 11.87 -6.57 11.66
C ASP A 177 12.28 -6.17 10.23
N MET A 178 12.44 -4.87 9.97
CA MET A 178 12.89 -4.36 8.68
C MET A 178 14.30 -4.84 8.28
N ALA A 179 15.09 -5.33 9.24
CA ALA A 179 16.37 -5.97 8.97
C ALA A 179 16.23 -7.40 8.41
N ASP A 180 15.13 -8.09 8.69
CA ASP A 180 14.83 -9.44 8.20
C ASP A 180 13.34 -9.63 7.92
N LEU A 181 12.97 -9.45 6.64
CA LEU A 181 11.60 -9.60 6.16
C LEU A 181 11.23 -11.06 5.80
N SER A 182 12.09 -12.05 6.10
CA SER A 182 11.84 -13.46 5.72
C SER A 182 10.71 -14.11 6.52
N LYS A 183 10.48 -13.65 7.76
CA LYS A 183 9.42 -14.14 8.65
C LYS A 183 9.02 -13.08 9.69
N PRO A 184 7.78 -13.10 10.20
CA PRO A 184 7.40 -12.26 11.32
C PRO A 184 8.28 -12.53 12.55
N VAL A 185 8.69 -11.47 13.24
CA VAL A 185 9.30 -11.54 14.56
C VAL A 185 8.27 -11.67 15.68
N LYS A 186 7.03 -11.23 15.41
CA LYS A 186 5.90 -11.36 16.34
C LYS A 186 4.58 -11.46 15.59
N VAL A 187 3.64 -12.19 16.19
CA VAL A 187 2.21 -12.11 15.87
C VAL A 187 1.51 -11.68 17.17
N ILE A 188 0.77 -10.58 17.11
CA ILE A 188 0.11 -9.97 18.27
C ILE A 188 -1.37 -10.24 18.16
N ASN A 189 -1.94 -10.96 19.13
CA ASN A 189 -3.38 -11.18 19.22
C ASN A 189 -4.02 -9.96 19.87
N VAL A 190 -4.42 -9.00 19.04
CA VAL A 190 -4.96 -7.71 19.47
C VAL A 190 -6.27 -7.90 20.22
N ALA A 191 -7.11 -8.85 19.78
CA ALA A 191 -8.37 -9.15 20.45
C ALA A 191 -8.16 -9.64 21.88
N GLN A 192 -7.16 -10.49 22.11
CA GLN A 192 -6.78 -10.97 23.44
C GLN A 192 -6.17 -9.83 24.28
N ASP A 193 -5.20 -9.10 23.71
CA ASP A 193 -4.47 -8.04 24.40
C ASP A 193 -5.36 -6.84 24.75
N SER A 194 -6.48 -6.66 24.03
CA SER A 194 -7.48 -5.60 24.31
C SER A 194 -8.19 -5.74 25.66
N GLY A 195 -8.18 -6.94 26.27
CA GLY A 195 -8.93 -7.24 27.49
C GLY A 195 -10.46 -7.22 27.32
N LEU A 196 -10.96 -7.17 26.08
CA LEU A 196 -12.40 -7.22 25.81
C LEU A 196 -13.00 -8.59 26.17
N PRO A 197 -14.28 -8.65 26.58
CA PRO A 197 -14.93 -9.92 26.88
C PRO A 197 -14.82 -10.95 25.75
N VAL A 198 -14.65 -12.22 26.13
CA VAL A 198 -14.64 -13.33 25.18
C VAL A 198 -16.06 -13.54 24.67
N THR A 199 -16.22 -13.53 23.35
CA THR A 199 -17.50 -13.77 22.67
C THR A 199 -17.32 -14.83 21.58
N LYS A 200 -18.45 -15.33 21.06
CA LYS A 200 -18.45 -16.25 19.90
C LYS A 200 -18.08 -15.56 18.59
N ALA A 201 -18.19 -14.24 18.51
CA ALA A 201 -17.84 -13.48 17.31
C ALA A 201 -16.32 -13.33 17.18
N ILE A 202 -15.85 -13.27 15.93
CA ILE A 202 -14.44 -12.97 15.61
C ILE A 202 -14.23 -11.46 15.74
N LYS A 203 -13.30 -11.04 16.59
CA LYS A 203 -12.91 -9.63 16.77
C LYS A 203 -11.75 -9.26 15.84
N ARG A 204 -12.08 -8.86 14.61
CA ARG A 204 -11.11 -8.68 13.53
C ARG A 204 -10.18 -7.50 13.78
N ALA A 205 -8.90 -7.77 14.02
CA ALA A 205 -7.86 -6.76 14.20
C ALA A 205 -7.52 -6.11 12.86
N VAL A 206 -7.62 -4.80 12.76
CA VAL A 206 -7.54 -4.10 11.46
C VAL A 206 -6.83 -2.76 11.55
N HIS A 207 -6.11 -2.46 10.47
CA HIS A 207 -5.53 -1.15 10.16
C HIS A 207 -4.57 -0.61 11.23
N PRO A 208 -3.32 -1.11 11.29
CA PRO A 208 -2.27 -0.51 12.09
C PRO A 208 -2.01 0.93 11.63
N GLU A 209 -2.04 1.93 12.52
CA GLU A 209 -1.76 3.33 12.22
C GLU A 209 -0.77 3.89 13.26
N TYR A 210 0.26 4.60 12.81
CA TYR A 210 1.25 5.17 13.72
C TYR A 210 0.77 6.48 14.34
N SER A 211 1.21 6.76 15.57
CA SER A 211 1.20 8.12 16.14
C SER A 211 2.02 9.08 15.27
N ALA A 212 1.78 10.38 15.42
CA ALA A 212 2.48 11.41 14.64
C ALA A 212 4.02 11.37 14.82
N ASP A 213 4.52 10.94 15.98
CA ASP A 213 5.95 10.79 16.26
C ASP A 213 6.50 9.40 15.89
N GLY A 214 5.64 8.49 15.42
CA GLY A 214 6.01 7.16 14.97
C GLY A 214 6.39 6.17 16.08
N LYS A 215 6.12 6.49 17.35
CA LYS A 215 6.51 5.63 18.48
C LYS A 215 5.44 4.63 18.89
N GLU A 216 4.17 4.93 18.62
CA GLU A 216 3.05 4.06 18.92
C GLU A 216 2.37 3.59 17.64
N VAL A 217 1.77 2.41 17.70
CA VAL A 217 0.93 1.86 16.63
C VAL A 217 -0.42 1.52 17.24
N TRP A 218 -1.47 2.10 16.68
CA TRP A 218 -2.85 1.87 17.09
C TRP A 218 -3.49 0.89 16.12
N ILE A 219 -4.27 -0.04 16.64
CA ILE A 219 -4.95 -1.08 15.87
C ILE A 219 -6.39 -1.14 16.39
N SER A 220 -7.35 -1.24 15.46
CA SER A 220 -8.78 -1.40 15.79
C SER A 220 -9.16 -2.86 15.91
#